data_AF-H0QKC9-F1
#
_entry.id   AF-H0QKC9-F1
#
_cell.length_a   1.000
_cell.length_b   1.000
_cell.length_c   1.000
_cell.angle_alpha   90.00
_cell.angle_beta   90.00
_cell.angle_gamma   90.00
#
_symmetry.space_group_name_H-M   'P 1'
#
loop_
_entity.id
_entity.type
_entity.pdbx_description
1 polymer ?
#
loop_
_entity_poly.entity_id
_entity_poly.type
_entity_poly.pdbx_seq_one_letter_code
_entity_poly.pdbx_strand_id
1 'polypeptide(L)' 'MQIDKAQILEFLRSQGDNDKAAQAETQLPDQVDTDQHAGLLSQFGINPADLLGKLPGGLGDKLGGLGL' A
#
# COMPACT_ATOMS: atom_id res chain seq x y z
N MET A 1 -1.98 -7.75 -10.63
CA MET A 1 -0.85 -8.20 -9.77
C MET A 1 -1.39 -8.46 -8.39
N GLN A 2 -0.74 -9.27 -7.54
CA GLN A 2 -1.25 -9.54 -6.19
C GLN A 2 -0.25 -9.07 -5.13
N ILE A 3 -0.78 -8.37 -4.13
CA ILE A 3 -0.03 -7.82 -3.00
C ILE A 3 -0.67 -8.36 -1.73
N ASP A 4 0.16 -8.74 -0.75
CA ASP A 4 -0.34 -9.21 0.53
C ASP A 4 -1.00 -8.06 1.30
N LYS A 5 -2.14 -8.35 1.93
CA LYS A 5 -2.87 -7.38 2.77
C LYS A 5 -1.95 -6.68 3.76
N ALA A 6 -1.08 -7.46 4.43
CA ALA A 6 -0.13 -6.95 5.42
C ALA A 6 0.75 -5.81 4.86
N GLN A 7 1.18 -5.90 3.60
CA GLN A 7 2.00 -4.86 2.97
C GLN A 7 1.21 -3.57 2.74
N ILE A 8 -0.07 -3.69 2.41
CA ILE A 8 -0.98 -2.55 2.26
C ILE A 8 -1.25 -1.87 3.61
N LEU A 9 -1.43 -2.66 4.67
CA LEU A 9 -1.59 -2.14 6.02
C LEU A 9 -0.34 -1.38 6.47
N GLU A 10 0.84 -1.94 6.23
CA GLU A 10 2.11 -1.29 6.55
C GLU A 10 2.29 0.00 5.75
N PHE A 11 1.93 0.01 4.47
CA PHE A 11 1.93 1.22 3.64
C PHE A 11 1.06 2.33 4.26
N LEU A 12 -0.18 2.02 4.64
CA LEU A 12 -1.08 2.98 5.27
C LEU A 12 -0.54 3.50 6.61
N ARG A 13 -0.04 2.59 7.46
CA ARG A 13 0.58 2.96 8.75
C ARG A 13 1.82 3.84 8.55
N SER A 14 2.65 3.55 7.55
CA SER A 14 3.84 4.36 7.22
C SER A 14 3.50 5.81 6.81
N GLN A 15 2.28 6.04 6.31
CA GLN A 15 1.79 7.38 5.95
C GLN A 15 1.09 8.09 7.12
N GLY A 16 0.94 7.43 8.26
CA GLY A 16 0.15 7.92 9.39
C GLY A 16 -1.35 7.61 9.31
N ASP A 17 -1.80 6.92 8.26
CA ASP A 17 -3.20 6.54 8.01
C ASP A 17 -3.62 5.30 8.82
N ASN A 18 -3.39 5.33 10.14
CA ASN A 18 -3.66 4.20 11.05
C ASN A 18 -5.14 3.79 11.06
N ASP A 19 -6.06 4.76 10.99
CA ASP A 19 -7.50 4.49 10.94
C ASP A 19 -7.90 3.73 9.66
N LYS A 20 -7.33 4.14 8.52
CA LYS A 20 -7.58 3.43 7.25
C LYS A 20 -6.95 2.05 7.27
N ALA A 21 -5.79 1.88 7.89
CA ALA A 21 -5.17 0.56 8.04
C ALA A 21 -6.08 -0.38 8.83
N ALA A 22 -6.67 0.08 9.95
CA ALA A 22 -7.60 -0.74 10.72
C ALA A 22 -8.86 -1.12 9.90
N GLN A 23 -9.39 -0.20 9.10
CA GLN A 23 -10.52 -0.50 8.22
C GLN A 23 -10.12 -1.49 7.12
N ALA A 24 -9.00 -1.24 6.45
CA ALA A 24 -8.45 -2.07 5.38
C ALA A 24 -8.16 -3.50 5.85
N GLU A 25 -7.74 -3.70 7.10
CA GLU A 25 -7.47 -5.02 7.68
C GLU A 25 -8.71 -5.94 7.64
N THR A 26 -9.89 -5.35 7.84
CA THR A 26 -11.18 -6.06 7.85
C THR A 26 -11.83 -6.18 6.48
N GLN A 27 -11.59 -5.22 5.58
CA GLN A 27 -12.24 -5.16 4.28
C GLN A 27 -11.42 -5.76 3.15
N LEU A 28 -10.09 -5.69 3.23
CA LEU A 28 -9.22 -6.25 2.20
C LEU A 28 -9.15 -7.78 2.33
N PRO A 29 -9.18 -8.51 1.21
CA PRO A 29 -8.85 -9.94 1.20
C PRO A 29 -7.37 -10.14 1.55
N ASP A 30 -6.99 -11.35 1.94
CA ASP A 30 -5.59 -11.66 2.31
C ASP A 30 -4.60 -11.41 1.16
N GLN A 31 -5.01 -11.73 -0.07
CA GLN A 31 -4.33 -11.30 -1.29
C GLN A 31 -5.16 -10.26 -2.02
N VAL A 32 -4.61 -9.07 -2.16
CA VAL A 32 -5.25 -7.98 -2.88
C VAL A 32 -4.70 -7.94 -4.30
N ASP A 33 -5.56 -8.30 -5.25
CA ASP A 33 -5.29 -8.06 -6.66
C ASP A 33 -5.43 -6.57 -6.99
N THR A 34 -4.35 -5.93 -7.44
CA THR A 34 -4.28 -4.50 -7.74
C THR A 34 -5.17 -4.06 -8.89
N ASP A 35 -5.47 -4.97 -9.82
CA ASP A 35 -6.27 -4.70 -11.02
C ASP A 35 -7.76 -4.94 -10.72
N GLN A 36 -8.07 -6.05 -10.06
CA GLN A 36 -9.46 -6.39 -9.70
C GLN A 36 -9.99 -5.55 -8.52
N HIS A 37 -9.14 -5.25 -7.55
CA HIS A 37 -9.51 -4.49 -6.35
C HIS A 37 -9.09 -3.02 -6.41
N ALA A 38 -8.77 -2.49 -7.59
CA ALA A 38 -8.37 -1.09 -7.77
C ALA A 38 -9.37 -0.11 -7.13
N GLY A 39 -10.68 -0.36 -7.27
CA GLY A 39 -11.72 0.47 -6.66
C GLY A 39 -11.78 0.36 -5.12
N LEU A 40 -11.42 -0.79 -4.55
CA LEU A 40 -11.33 -0.98 -3.11
C LEU A 40 -10.10 -0.27 -2.54
N LEU A 41 -8.95 -0.40 -3.20
CA LEU A 41 -7.72 0.31 -2.86
C LEU A 41 -7.91 1.83 -2.93
N SER A 42 -8.61 2.32 -3.96
CA SER A 42 -8.90 3.75 -4.15
C SER A 42 -9.71 4.35 -3.00
N GLN A 43 -10.60 3.58 -2.34
CA GLN A 43 -11.36 4.04 -1.17
C GLN A 43 -10.47 4.35 0.03
N PHE A 44 -9.34 3.67 0.16
CA PHE A 44 -8.33 3.93 1.17
C PHE A 44 -7.31 4.99 0.73
N GLY A 45 -7.45 5.53 -0.49
CA GLY A 45 -6.48 6.47 -1.09
C GLY A 45 -5.19 5.79 -1.54
N ILE A 46 -5.23 4.49 -1.82
CA ILE A 46 -4.08 3.71 -2.23
C ILE A 46 -4.08 3.58 -3.75
N ASN A 47 -3.04 4.10 -4.40
CA ASN A 47 -2.82 3.83 -5.81
C ASN A 47 -1.97 2.57 -5.98
N PRO A 48 -2.36 1.62 -6.85
CA PRO A 48 -1.54 0.45 -7.15
C PRO A 48 -0.11 0.78 -7.62
N ALA A 49 0.05 1.89 -8.34
CA ALA A 49 1.35 2.39 -8.77
C ALA A 49 2.25 2.80 -7.58
N ASP A 50 1.68 3.35 -6.52
CA ASP A 50 2.43 3.78 -5.33
C ASP A 50 2.90 2.56 -4.50
N LEU A 51 2.10 1.49 -4.48
CA LEU A 51 2.49 0.23 -3.84
C LEU A 51 3.71 -0.40 -4.51
N LEU A 52 3.79 -0.36 -5.85
CA LEU A 52 4.95 -0.83 -6.61
C LEU A 52 6.23 -0.05 -6.29
N GLY A 53 6.11 1.25 -6.03
CA GLY A 53 7.24 2.12 -5.72
C GLY A 53 7.82 1.91 -4.32
N LYS A 54 6.99 1.47 -3.36
CA LYS A 54 7.32 1.33 -1.92
C LYS A 54 7.60 -0.10 -1.46
N LEU A 55 7.31 -1.11 -2.29
CA LEU A 55 7.73 -2.49 -2.00
C LEU A 55 9.26 -2.55 -1.85
N PRO A 56 9.82 -3.33 -0.90
CA PRO A 56 11.26 -3.44 -0.72
C PRO A 56 11.90 -3.99 -2.01
N GLY A 57 12.69 -3.14 -2.70
CA GLY A 57 13.20 -3.36 -4.05
C GLY A 57 12.67 -2.39 -5.12
N GLY A 58 11.66 -1.58 -4.78
CA GLY A 58 11.11 -0.49 -5.58
C GLY A 58 11.90 0.81 -5.46
N LEU A 59 11.78 1.65 -6.49
CA LEU A 59 12.53 2.90 -6.71
C LEU A 59 12.36 3.97 -5.61
N GLY A 60 11.43 3.81 -4.66
CA GLY A 60 11.16 4.77 -3.59
C GLY A 60 12.25 4.85 -2.51
N ASP A 61 12.90 3.73 -2.19
CA ASP A 61 13.91 3.68 -1.12
C ASP A 61 15.26 4.32 -1.54
N LYS A 62 15.51 4.40 -2.86
CA LYS A 62 16.72 5.04 -3.41
C LYS A 62 16.60 6.56 -3.61
N LEU A 63 15.39 7.12 -3.56
CA LEU A 63 15.16 8.55 -3.78
C LEU A 63 14.93 9.34 -2.48
N GLY A 64 14.58 8.68 -1.38
CA GLY A 64 14.41 9.31 -0.06
C GLY A 64 15.69 9.41 0.79
N GLY A 65 16.77 8.72 0.41
CA GLY A 65 18.01 8.61 1.20
C GLY A 65 19.10 9.64 0.90
N LEU A 66 18.86 10.63 0.04
CA LEU A 66 19.81 11.72 -0.24
C LEU A 66 19.32 13.05 0.36
N GLY A 67 19.00 13.02 1.65
CA GLY A 67 18.92 14.22 2.48
C GLY A 67 20.20 14.35 3.28
N LEU A 68 21.15 15.12 2.74
CA LEU A 68 22.30 15.82 3.35
C LEU A 68 22.79 15.39 4.74
#